data_AF-A0A395IG05-F1
#
_entry.id   AF-A0A395IG05-F1
#
_cell.length_a   1.000
_cell.length_b   1.000
_cell.length_c   1.000
_cell.angle_alpha   90.00
_cell.angle_beta   90.00
_cell.angle_gamma   90.00
#
_symmetry.space_group_name_H-M   'P 1'
#
loop_
_entity.id
_entity.type
_entity.pdbx_description
1 polymer ?
#
loop_
_entity_poly.entity_id
_entity_poly.type
_entity_poly.pdbx_seq_one_letter_code
_entity_poly.pdbx_strand_id
1 'polypeptide(L)'
;MSFSKIAVVAGAMFVSGVAAHGRVSGITADGVWYEGYNPSFQYAQVAPVVAGWSDPQDLSNGFIAPDAYGTSDIICHLGATNAKGYVNVTAGSVVNLQWTTWPESHHGPVLDYLAACTGNDCTTVDKTSLEFFKIDGVGLIDDTTVPGTWASDQLIANNNSWSVTIPDSLAPGGYVLRHEIIALHSAEQADGAQNYPQCVNLWVSGTGSATPSSSDTTLGTALYKESDAGIEVNIYASLASYDVPGPTQWASATASVVQSGGAVATGAAAVSAVSSPSSAVPSSVESSSAAVVASSSAQTTPEVIASTSASSAAVVATSSAVAASSVAPVAASSSIKTSCTKKSSSSTTAVAAVVTSAPAGNVVTDIITDYVTVTDIVTVTVTAGAA
;
A
#
# COMPACT_ATOMS: atom_id res chain seq x y z
N MET A 1 -12.54 -64.83 -29.54
CA MET A 1 -11.41 -63.98 -29.12
C MET A 1 -11.98 -62.84 -28.29
N SER A 2 -11.36 -62.48 -27.17
CA SER A 2 -11.90 -61.47 -26.24
C SER A 2 -11.38 -60.07 -26.60
N PHE A 3 -12.27 -59.08 -26.63
CA PHE A 3 -11.92 -57.67 -26.82
C PHE A 3 -12.00 -56.94 -25.48
N SER A 4 -10.85 -56.72 -24.84
CA SER A 4 -10.77 -55.97 -23.58
C SER A 4 -11.07 -54.49 -23.83
N LYS A 5 -12.05 -53.94 -23.09
CA LYS A 5 -12.39 -52.52 -23.13
C LYS A 5 -11.65 -51.77 -22.02
N ILE A 6 -10.50 -51.20 -22.35
CA ILE A 6 -9.82 -50.24 -21.46
C ILE A 6 -10.56 -48.91 -21.56
N ALA A 7 -11.31 -48.56 -20.51
CA ALA A 7 -11.91 -47.24 -20.37
C ALA A 7 -10.89 -46.27 -19.79
N VAL A 8 -10.35 -45.38 -20.62
CA VAL A 8 -9.48 -44.28 -20.16
C VAL A 8 -10.37 -43.21 -19.53
N VAL A 9 -10.39 -43.15 -18.20
CA VAL A 9 -11.02 -42.06 -17.45
C VAL A 9 -10.11 -40.84 -17.55
N ALA A 10 -10.46 -39.90 -18.43
CA ALA A 10 -9.79 -38.60 -18.50
C ALA A 10 -10.18 -37.76 -17.27
N GLY A 11 -9.35 -37.81 -16.23
CA GLY A 11 -9.52 -36.97 -15.05
C GLY A 11 -9.33 -35.50 -15.40
N ALA A 12 -10.42 -34.73 -15.36
CA ALA A 12 -10.36 -33.29 -15.53
C ALA A 12 -9.69 -32.66 -14.31
N MET A 13 -8.40 -32.33 -14.41
CA MET A 13 -7.73 -31.45 -13.46
C MET A 13 -8.32 -30.05 -13.59
N PHE A 14 -9.32 -29.75 -12.76
CA PHE A 14 -9.69 -28.38 -12.46
C PHE A 14 -8.51 -27.74 -11.73
N VAL A 15 -7.71 -26.98 -12.46
CA VAL A 15 -6.79 -26.02 -11.86
C VAL A 15 -7.68 -24.94 -11.25
N SER A 16 -7.98 -25.10 -9.96
CA SER A 16 -8.59 -24.06 -9.14
C SER A 16 -7.61 -22.90 -9.09
N GLY A 17 -7.81 -21.89 -9.94
CA GLY A 17 -7.10 -20.62 -9.85
C GLY A 17 -7.52 -19.94 -8.55
N VAL A 18 -6.76 -20.20 -7.48
CA VAL A 18 -6.91 -19.49 -6.21
C VAL A 18 -6.46 -18.05 -6.48
N ALA A 19 -7.42 -17.12 -6.55
CA ALA A 19 -7.14 -15.70 -6.63
C ALA A 19 -6.59 -15.27 -5.27
N ALA A 20 -5.27 -15.28 -5.14
CA ALA A 20 -4.56 -15.24 -3.88
C ALA A 20 -4.41 -13.81 -3.34
N HIS A 21 -5.56 -13.24 -2.97
CA HIS A 21 -5.76 -12.20 -1.96
C HIS A 21 -5.76 -10.74 -2.46
N GLY A 22 -5.40 -9.78 -1.60
CA GLY A 22 -5.94 -8.42 -1.65
C GLY A 22 -5.02 -7.37 -2.27
N ARG A 23 -5.63 -6.29 -2.79
CA ARG A 23 -4.94 -5.01 -3.06
C ARG A 23 -5.87 -3.82 -2.78
N VAL A 24 -5.32 -2.60 -2.69
CA VAL A 24 -6.12 -1.37 -2.56
C VAL A 24 -6.76 -1.02 -3.91
N SER A 25 -8.06 -1.24 -4.01
CA SER A 25 -8.87 -0.98 -5.21
C SER A 25 -9.21 0.50 -5.42
N GLY A 26 -9.19 1.30 -4.35
CA GLY A 26 -9.38 2.73 -4.41
C GLY A 26 -9.20 3.43 -3.07
N ILE A 27 -9.13 4.75 -3.12
CA ILE A 27 -8.86 5.61 -1.97
C ILE A 27 -9.92 6.71 -1.93
N THR A 28 -10.46 6.99 -0.75
CA THR A 28 -11.31 8.17 -0.49
C THR A 28 -10.57 9.14 0.41
N ALA A 29 -10.52 10.41 0.03
CA ALA A 29 -10.03 11.50 0.88
C ALA A 29 -10.87 12.76 0.66
N ASP A 30 -11.21 13.47 1.75
CA ASP A 30 -12.04 14.68 1.75
C ASP A 30 -13.34 14.55 0.90
N GLY A 31 -13.93 13.35 0.89
CA GLY A 31 -15.17 13.02 0.15
C GLY A 31 -14.99 12.72 -1.35
N VAL A 32 -13.76 12.67 -1.86
CA VAL A 32 -13.42 12.40 -3.26
C VAL A 32 -12.90 10.97 -3.41
N TRP A 33 -13.42 10.24 -4.41
CA TRP A 33 -12.94 8.90 -4.78
C TRP A 33 -11.81 8.97 -5.82
N TYR A 34 -10.75 8.22 -5.56
CA TYR A 34 -9.59 8.02 -6.42
C TYR A 34 -9.46 6.52 -6.74
N GLU A 35 -9.27 6.18 -8.02
CA GLU A 35 -9.02 4.79 -8.43
C GLU A 35 -7.64 4.31 -7.94
N GLY A 36 -7.60 3.12 -7.34
CA GLY A 36 -6.37 2.46 -6.90
C GLY A 36 -5.59 1.88 -8.09
N TYR A 37 -4.42 1.29 -7.83
CA TYR A 37 -3.74 0.58 -8.90
C TYR A 37 -4.42 -0.78 -9.18
N ASN A 38 -4.28 -1.22 -10.42
CA ASN A 38 -4.76 -2.51 -10.87
C ASN A 38 -3.71 -3.09 -11.83
N PRO A 39 -3.10 -4.24 -11.53
CA PRO A 39 -2.10 -4.88 -12.40
C PRO A 39 -2.56 -5.04 -13.85
N SER A 40 -3.87 -5.16 -14.13
CA SER A 40 -4.38 -5.24 -15.50
C SER A 40 -4.19 -3.96 -16.34
N PHE A 41 -3.92 -2.80 -15.70
CA PHE A 41 -3.65 -1.54 -16.41
C PHE A 41 -2.42 -1.65 -17.33
N GLN A 42 -1.47 -2.54 -17.04
CA GLN A 42 -0.30 -2.79 -17.90
C GLN A 42 -0.68 -3.35 -19.30
N TYR A 43 -1.91 -3.86 -19.46
CA TYR A 43 -2.43 -4.38 -20.73
C TYR A 43 -3.33 -3.36 -21.48
N ALA A 44 -3.60 -2.20 -20.90
CA ALA A 44 -4.35 -1.13 -21.55
C ALA A 44 -3.50 -0.43 -22.63
N GLN A 45 -4.15 0.05 -23.70
CA GLN A 45 -3.46 0.86 -24.73
C GLN A 45 -3.01 2.23 -24.21
N VAL A 46 -3.75 2.76 -23.22
CA VAL A 46 -3.38 3.90 -22.39
C VAL A 46 -3.77 3.52 -20.97
N ALA A 47 -2.79 3.36 -20.08
CA ALA A 47 -3.06 3.12 -18.67
C ALA A 47 -3.61 4.40 -18.01
N PRO A 48 -4.57 4.31 -17.07
CA PRO A 48 -5.03 5.47 -16.33
C PRO A 48 -3.91 6.02 -15.43
N VAL A 49 -3.89 7.34 -15.25
CA VAL A 49 -3.04 7.99 -14.25
C VAL A 49 -3.73 7.84 -12.90
N VAL A 50 -3.15 7.04 -12.01
CA VAL A 50 -3.64 6.79 -10.64
C VAL A 50 -2.61 7.25 -9.61
N ALA A 51 -3.07 7.43 -8.37
CA ALA A 51 -2.24 7.81 -7.23
C ALA A 51 -1.65 6.59 -6.48
N GLY A 52 -2.24 5.39 -6.64
CA GLY A 52 -1.63 4.13 -6.23
C GLY A 52 -0.42 3.79 -7.10
N TRP A 53 0.64 3.28 -6.48
CA TRP A 53 1.86 2.84 -7.15
C TRP A 53 1.59 1.60 -8.01
N SER A 54 2.33 1.45 -9.11
CA SER A 54 2.18 0.28 -9.97
C SER A 54 3.00 -0.89 -9.43
N ASP A 55 2.40 -2.05 -9.22
CA ASP A 55 3.04 -3.32 -8.84
C ASP A 55 2.89 -4.40 -9.96
N PRO A 56 3.34 -4.13 -11.21
CA PRO A 56 2.93 -4.91 -12.38
C PRO A 56 3.38 -6.37 -12.40
N GLN A 57 4.31 -6.76 -11.52
CA GLN A 57 4.73 -8.14 -11.28
C GLN A 57 3.73 -8.93 -10.42
N ASP A 58 2.94 -8.27 -9.58
CA ASP A 58 1.93 -8.96 -8.76
C ASP A 58 0.63 -9.21 -9.53
N LEU A 59 0.72 -10.11 -10.50
CA LEU A 59 -0.44 -10.62 -11.23
C LEU A 59 -1.34 -11.54 -10.38
N SER A 60 -0.93 -11.85 -9.15
CA SER A 60 -1.60 -12.71 -8.17
C SER A 60 -2.49 -11.96 -7.18
N ASN A 61 -2.16 -10.69 -6.87
CA ASN A 61 -2.58 -9.96 -5.66
C ASN A 61 -1.99 -10.58 -4.36
N GLY A 62 -0.79 -11.17 -4.49
CA GLY A 62 -0.07 -11.93 -3.46
C GLY A 62 0.73 -11.03 -2.52
N PHE A 63 1.87 -11.55 -2.01
CA PHE A 63 2.58 -10.95 -0.88
C PHE A 63 4.10 -10.91 -1.06
N ILE A 64 4.75 -10.13 -0.19
CA ILE A 64 6.18 -10.18 0.09
C ILE A 64 6.40 -11.08 1.32
N ALA A 65 7.32 -12.04 1.22
CA ALA A 65 7.69 -12.93 2.32
C ALA A 65 8.82 -12.32 3.18
N PRO A 66 9.01 -12.78 4.43
CA PRO A 66 10.13 -12.38 5.28
C PRO A 66 11.52 -12.48 4.64
N ASP A 67 11.80 -13.51 3.83
CA ASP A 67 13.07 -13.66 3.09
C ASP A 67 13.39 -12.46 2.16
N ALA A 68 12.35 -11.77 1.71
CA ALA A 68 12.41 -10.63 0.81
C ALA A 68 12.40 -9.26 1.52
N TYR A 69 12.36 -9.20 2.85
CA TYR A 69 12.40 -7.93 3.61
C TYR A 69 13.69 -7.12 3.36
N GLY A 70 14.80 -7.78 3.04
CA GLY A 70 16.04 -7.11 2.63
C GLY A 70 16.04 -6.53 1.21
N THR A 71 14.95 -6.69 0.45
CA THR A 71 14.86 -6.31 -0.97
C THR A 71 14.03 -5.04 -1.19
N SER A 72 14.10 -4.45 -2.39
CA SER A 72 13.33 -3.25 -2.74
C SER A 72 11.81 -3.47 -2.88
N ASP A 73 11.31 -4.70 -2.74
CA ASP A 73 9.91 -5.03 -2.97
C ASP A 73 9.05 -4.96 -1.70
N ILE A 74 9.62 -5.11 -0.49
CA ILE A 74 8.88 -4.80 0.77
C ILE A 74 8.47 -3.32 0.86
N ILE A 75 9.14 -2.46 0.10
CA ILE A 75 8.93 -1.01 0.12
C ILE A 75 7.52 -0.65 -0.37
N CYS A 76 7.13 -1.13 -1.55
CA CYS A 76 5.88 -0.76 -2.24
C CYS A 76 5.30 -1.91 -3.11
N HIS A 77 5.59 -3.17 -2.77
CA HIS A 77 5.28 -4.39 -3.53
C HIS A 77 6.22 -4.69 -4.72
N LEU A 78 6.04 -5.90 -5.27
CA LEU A 78 6.85 -6.56 -6.30
C LEU A 78 7.13 -5.67 -7.51
N GLY A 79 8.41 -5.36 -7.74
CA GLY A 79 8.89 -4.56 -8.86
C GLY A 79 8.32 -3.14 -8.94
N ALA A 80 7.72 -2.64 -7.85
CA ALA A 80 6.81 -1.51 -7.94
C ALA A 80 7.48 -0.18 -8.32
N THR A 81 6.72 0.67 -9.03
CA THR A 81 7.19 1.96 -9.58
C THR A 81 6.24 3.12 -9.26
N ASN A 82 6.78 4.34 -9.24
CA ASN A 82 6.10 5.54 -8.78
C ASN A 82 4.78 5.82 -9.50
N ALA A 83 3.71 5.99 -8.72
CA ALA A 83 2.46 6.55 -9.19
C ALA A 83 2.65 7.93 -9.86
N LYS A 84 1.72 8.31 -10.74
CA LYS A 84 1.77 9.56 -11.53
C LYS A 84 0.66 10.56 -11.18
N GLY A 85 -0.35 10.12 -10.44
CA GLY A 85 -1.31 11.01 -9.76
C GLY A 85 -0.91 11.26 -8.31
N TYR A 86 -1.76 12.03 -7.62
CA TYR A 86 -1.73 12.25 -6.17
C TYR A 86 -3.16 12.19 -5.63
N VAL A 87 -3.34 11.66 -4.43
CA VAL A 87 -4.51 11.94 -3.57
C VAL A 87 -4.23 13.26 -2.87
N ASN A 88 -5.10 14.27 -3.05
CA ASN A 88 -4.98 15.52 -2.31
C ASN A 88 -5.63 15.34 -0.94
N VAL A 89 -4.93 15.74 0.12
CA VAL A 89 -5.37 15.58 1.52
C VAL A 89 -5.07 16.85 2.32
N THR A 90 -5.76 16.99 3.45
CA THR A 90 -5.44 18.01 4.46
C THR A 90 -4.77 17.36 5.67
N ALA A 91 -3.80 18.01 6.32
CA ALA A 91 -3.31 17.58 7.63
C ALA A 91 -4.49 17.56 8.63
N GLY A 92 -4.68 16.44 9.33
CA GLY A 92 -5.85 16.16 10.17
C GLY A 92 -7.06 15.56 9.44
N SER A 93 -7.00 15.36 8.11
CA SER A 93 -8.04 14.64 7.35
C SER A 93 -7.88 13.11 7.48
N VAL A 94 -8.96 12.39 7.20
CA VAL A 94 -8.98 10.93 7.15
C VAL A 94 -8.90 10.46 5.70
N VAL A 95 -7.97 9.55 5.43
CA VAL A 95 -7.87 8.79 4.18
C VAL A 95 -8.45 7.40 4.42
N ASN A 96 -9.39 6.97 3.57
CA ASN A 96 -9.96 5.63 3.62
C ASN A 96 -9.50 4.81 2.41
N LEU A 97 -8.87 3.66 2.65
CA LEU A 97 -8.35 2.75 1.63
C LEU A 97 -9.28 1.54 1.49
N GLN A 98 -9.94 1.41 0.34
CA GLN A 98 -10.87 0.33 0.03
C GLN A 98 -10.12 -0.81 -0.65
N TRP A 99 -9.95 -1.92 0.06
CA TRP A 99 -9.40 -3.16 -0.48
C TRP A 99 -10.43 -3.90 -1.34
N THR A 100 -9.92 -4.76 -2.23
CA THR A 100 -10.67 -5.93 -2.71
C THR A 100 -10.96 -6.89 -1.54
N THR A 101 -11.87 -7.84 -1.70
CA THR A 101 -12.23 -8.83 -0.66
C THR A 101 -11.01 -9.42 0.06
N TRP A 102 -10.93 -9.22 1.38
CA TRP A 102 -9.93 -9.83 2.25
C TRP A 102 -10.43 -11.19 2.77
N PRO A 103 -9.57 -12.23 2.89
CA PRO A 103 -9.99 -13.51 3.46
C PRO A 103 -10.16 -13.42 4.98
N GLU A 104 -11.25 -13.96 5.52
CA GLU A 104 -11.50 -14.07 6.97
C GLU A 104 -10.38 -14.82 7.71
N SER A 105 -9.70 -15.78 7.05
CA SER A 105 -8.57 -16.49 7.65
C SER A 105 -7.28 -15.67 7.74
N HIS A 106 -7.18 -14.54 7.04
CA HIS A 106 -5.96 -13.73 6.95
C HIS A 106 -5.89 -12.69 8.07
N HIS A 107 -6.01 -13.19 9.30
CA HIS A 107 -5.85 -12.44 10.54
C HIS A 107 -4.47 -11.79 10.63
N GLY A 108 -4.41 -10.54 11.09
CA GLY A 108 -3.17 -9.85 11.39
C GLY A 108 -3.27 -8.33 11.49
N PRO A 109 -2.15 -7.63 11.73
CA PRO A 109 -2.12 -6.19 11.86
C PRO A 109 -2.39 -5.46 10.54
N VAL A 110 -2.85 -4.21 10.69
CA VAL A 110 -2.90 -3.21 9.62
C VAL A 110 -2.07 -2.02 10.06
N LEU A 111 -1.14 -1.59 9.20
CA LEU A 111 -0.13 -0.59 9.51
C LEU A 111 -0.08 0.51 8.43
N ASP A 112 0.13 1.75 8.87
CA ASP A 112 0.21 2.91 8.00
C ASP A 112 1.48 3.72 8.27
N TYR A 113 2.21 4.02 7.19
CA TYR A 113 3.46 4.76 7.23
C TYR A 113 3.44 5.91 6.23
N LEU A 114 4.08 7.02 6.57
CA LEU A 114 4.39 8.09 5.62
C LEU A 114 5.91 8.14 5.36
N ALA A 115 6.31 8.49 4.15
CA ALA A 115 7.68 8.88 3.82
C ALA A 115 7.67 10.17 2.99
N ALA A 116 8.52 11.14 3.32
CA ALA A 116 8.58 12.42 2.60
C ALA A 116 9.30 12.26 1.25
N CYS A 117 8.69 12.75 0.17
CA CYS A 117 9.26 12.67 -1.17
C CYS A 117 10.31 13.75 -1.39
N THR A 118 11.47 13.40 -1.94
CA THR A 118 12.56 14.34 -2.22
C THR A 118 12.07 15.48 -3.12
N GLY A 119 12.24 16.73 -2.67
CA GLY A 119 11.76 17.91 -3.41
C GLY A 119 10.23 18.01 -3.54
N ASN A 120 9.47 17.26 -2.74
CA ASN A 120 8.02 17.07 -2.82
C ASN A 120 7.50 16.37 -4.09
N ASP A 121 8.34 15.72 -4.90
CA ASP A 121 7.88 14.94 -6.06
C ASP A 121 7.95 13.43 -5.85
N CYS A 122 6.81 12.84 -5.48
CA CYS A 122 6.64 11.40 -5.36
C CYS A 122 6.56 10.68 -6.73
N THR A 123 6.38 11.40 -7.84
CA THR A 123 6.29 10.78 -9.18
C THR A 123 7.64 10.36 -9.75
N THR A 124 8.75 10.84 -9.17
CA THR A 124 10.14 10.53 -9.56
C THR A 124 11.07 10.10 -8.42
N VAL A 125 10.63 10.15 -7.15
CA VAL A 125 11.46 9.76 -5.98
C VAL A 125 11.99 8.31 -6.07
N ASP A 126 13.25 8.09 -5.70
CA ASP A 126 13.79 6.73 -5.57
C ASP A 126 13.15 6.02 -4.36
N LYS A 127 12.44 4.91 -4.60
CA LYS A 127 11.77 4.17 -3.52
C LYS A 127 12.74 3.64 -2.48
N THR A 128 14.00 3.40 -2.85
CA THR A 128 15.05 2.91 -1.94
C THR A 128 15.61 3.99 -1.00
N SER A 129 15.36 5.28 -1.27
CA SER A 129 15.68 6.39 -0.35
C SER A 129 14.49 6.88 0.47
N LEU A 130 13.33 6.18 0.43
CA LEU A 130 12.19 6.52 1.27
C LEU A 130 12.42 6.03 2.71
N GLU A 131 12.56 6.98 3.63
CA GLU A 131 12.54 6.72 5.06
C GLU A 131 11.11 6.91 5.60
N PHE A 132 10.53 5.83 6.12
CA PHE A 132 9.16 5.74 6.58
C PHE A 132 9.05 5.98 8.09
N PHE A 133 8.07 6.76 8.51
CA PHE A 133 7.64 6.90 9.90
C PHE A 133 6.22 6.35 10.06
N LYS A 134 5.98 5.55 11.11
CA LYS A 134 4.68 4.90 11.36
C LYS A 134 3.69 5.94 11.90
N ILE A 135 2.52 6.05 11.27
CA ILE A 135 1.42 6.94 11.71
C ILE A 135 0.24 6.17 12.32
N ASP A 136 0.02 4.91 11.94
CA ASP A 136 -0.94 4.00 12.59
C ASP A 136 -0.40 2.56 12.55
N GLY A 137 -0.93 1.68 13.40
CA GLY A 137 -0.46 0.30 13.56
C GLY A 137 -1.28 -0.47 14.57
N VAL A 138 -2.43 -1.01 14.14
CA VAL A 138 -3.33 -1.80 14.98
C VAL A 138 -3.03 -3.29 14.76
N GLY A 139 -2.95 -4.07 15.83
CA GLY A 139 -2.66 -5.51 15.80
C GLY A 139 -3.83 -6.37 16.27
N LEU A 140 -3.54 -7.26 17.22
CA LEU A 140 -4.53 -8.01 17.99
C LEU A 140 -5.36 -7.07 18.88
N ILE A 141 -6.68 -7.23 18.86
CA ILE A 141 -7.66 -6.37 19.55
C ILE A 141 -8.33 -7.12 20.70
N ASP A 142 -8.64 -8.39 20.49
CA ASP A 142 -9.18 -9.29 21.52
C ASP A 142 -8.68 -10.73 21.30
N ASP A 143 -8.22 -11.38 22.36
CA ASP A 143 -7.74 -12.78 22.38
C ASP A 143 -8.73 -13.73 23.09
N THR A 144 -9.91 -13.26 23.53
CA THR A 144 -10.88 -14.10 24.28
C THR A 144 -11.31 -15.37 23.54
N THR A 145 -11.22 -15.38 22.20
CA THR A 145 -11.41 -16.57 21.36
C THR A 145 -10.34 -16.61 20.26
N VAL A 146 -9.29 -17.41 20.49
CA VAL A 146 -8.24 -17.75 19.50
C VAL A 146 -8.85 -18.15 18.15
N PRO A 147 -8.37 -17.62 17.00
CA PRO A 147 -7.13 -16.86 16.81
C PRO A 147 -7.18 -15.38 17.20
N GLY A 148 -8.29 -14.92 17.78
CA GLY A 148 -8.49 -13.53 18.19
C GLY A 148 -9.20 -12.68 17.13
N THR A 149 -9.53 -11.45 17.50
CA THR A 149 -9.99 -10.39 16.59
C THR A 149 -8.85 -9.42 16.32
N TRP A 150 -8.58 -9.15 15.05
CA TRP A 150 -7.45 -8.36 14.58
C TRP A 150 -7.89 -7.14 13.76
N ALA A 151 -6.94 -6.26 13.44
CA ALA A 151 -7.15 -5.12 12.56
C ALA A 151 -7.69 -5.53 11.17
N SER A 152 -7.23 -6.66 10.61
CA SER A 152 -7.79 -7.29 9.41
C SER A 152 -9.30 -7.55 9.50
N ASP A 153 -9.79 -7.87 10.69
CA ASP A 153 -11.18 -8.31 10.92
C ASP A 153 -12.08 -7.08 11.11
N GLN A 154 -11.54 -6.00 11.71
CA GLN A 154 -12.14 -4.67 11.63
C GLN A 154 -12.18 -4.14 10.18
N LEU A 155 -11.13 -4.38 9.38
CA LEU A 155 -11.09 -4.02 7.96
C LEU A 155 -12.19 -4.75 7.17
N ILE A 156 -12.35 -6.07 7.37
CA ILE A 156 -13.45 -6.85 6.78
C ILE A 156 -14.82 -6.30 7.22
N ALA A 157 -15.03 -6.10 8.53
CA ALA A 157 -16.28 -5.57 9.09
C ALA A 157 -16.60 -4.15 8.59
N ASN A 158 -15.57 -3.35 8.31
CA ASN A 158 -15.65 -2.04 7.66
C ASN A 158 -15.74 -2.14 6.12
N ASN A 159 -16.39 -3.20 5.61
CA ASN A 159 -16.64 -3.44 4.18
C ASN A 159 -15.35 -3.56 3.34
N ASN A 160 -14.30 -4.18 3.89
CA ASN A 160 -12.93 -4.27 3.35
C ASN A 160 -12.23 -2.90 3.22
N SER A 161 -12.41 -2.00 4.18
CA SER A 161 -11.80 -0.66 4.14
C SER A 161 -11.08 -0.30 5.44
N TRP A 162 -10.02 0.49 5.33
CA TRP A 162 -9.26 1.01 6.46
C TRP A 162 -9.20 2.54 6.43
N SER A 163 -9.49 3.19 7.55
CA SER A 163 -9.42 4.64 7.73
C SER A 163 -8.20 5.03 8.56
N VAL A 164 -7.31 5.84 8.00
CA VAL A 164 -6.13 6.40 8.67
C VAL A 164 -6.20 7.94 8.71
N THR A 165 -5.80 8.54 9.83
CA THR A 165 -5.69 10.00 9.96
C THR A 165 -4.31 10.48 9.52
N ILE A 166 -4.26 11.44 8.60
CA ILE A 166 -3.02 12.18 8.30
C ILE A 166 -2.73 13.11 9.49
N PRO A 167 -1.55 13.06 10.14
CA PRO A 167 -1.32 13.83 11.36
C PRO A 167 -1.56 15.34 11.19
N ASP A 168 -2.27 15.95 12.14
CA ASP A 168 -2.72 17.35 12.12
C ASP A 168 -1.58 18.38 12.07
N SER A 169 -0.48 18.06 12.73
CA SER A 169 0.71 18.87 12.87
C SER A 169 1.72 18.69 11.73
N LEU A 170 1.51 17.74 10.81
CA LEU A 170 2.43 17.40 9.73
C LEU A 170 2.68 18.59 8.78
N ALA A 171 3.94 18.78 8.39
CA ALA A 171 4.31 19.77 7.40
C ALA A 171 3.66 19.49 6.02
N PRO A 172 3.15 20.52 5.29
CA PRO A 172 2.68 20.35 3.92
C PRO A 172 3.77 19.89 2.96
N GLY A 173 3.45 18.98 2.04
CA GLY A 173 4.41 18.41 1.09
C GLY A 173 3.90 17.20 0.32
N GLY A 174 4.78 16.62 -0.50
CA GLY A 174 4.55 15.35 -1.17
C GLY A 174 5.02 14.18 -0.31
N TYR A 175 4.14 13.21 -0.06
CA TYR A 175 4.43 12.02 0.76
C TYR A 175 4.01 10.74 0.05
N VAL A 176 4.74 9.64 0.27
CA VAL A 176 4.24 8.29 0.00
C VAL A 176 3.57 7.78 1.27
N LEU A 177 2.27 7.49 1.21
CA LEU A 177 1.58 6.63 2.16
C LEU A 177 1.85 5.19 1.78
N ARG A 178 2.48 4.43 2.67
CA ARG A 178 2.64 2.98 2.57
C ARG A 178 1.67 2.36 3.59
N HIS A 179 0.55 1.88 3.08
CA HIS A 179 -0.46 1.13 3.82
C HIS A 179 -0.18 -0.37 3.66
N GLU A 180 -0.38 -1.18 4.70
CA GLU A 180 -0.03 -2.61 4.66
C GLU A 180 -0.91 -3.44 5.59
N ILE A 181 -1.31 -4.63 5.12
CA ILE A 181 -1.79 -5.73 5.96
C ILE A 181 -0.68 -6.78 6.02
N ILE A 182 -0.45 -7.37 7.20
CA ILE A 182 0.42 -8.55 7.34
C ILE A 182 -0.44 -9.72 7.77
N ALA A 183 -0.62 -10.73 6.92
CA ALA A 183 -1.40 -11.91 7.29
C ALA A 183 -0.52 -12.92 8.04
N LEU A 184 -0.98 -13.35 9.22
CA LEU A 184 -0.23 -14.18 10.16
C LEU A 184 -0.70 -15.64 10.22
N HIS A 185 -1.60 -16.04 9.33
CA HIS A 185 -2.23 -17.37 9.33
C HIS A 185 -1.28 -18.56 9.09
N SER A 186 -0.04 -18.30 8.67
CA SER A 186 1.04 -19.31 8.58
C SER A 186 2.29 -18.90 9.38
N ALA A 187 2.24 -17.81 10.15
CA ALA A 187 3.39 -17.17 10.80
C ALA A 187 4.00 -17.96 11.97
N GLU A 188 3.40 -19.09 12.37
CA GLU A 188 4.02 -20.04 13.32
C GLU A 188 5.23 -20.80 12.74
N GLN A 189 5.49 -20.62 11.45
CA GLN A 189 6.67 -21.12 10.74
C GLN A 189 7.51 -19.92 10.28
N ALA A 190 8.85 -20.07 10.31
CA ALA A 190 9.75 -19.11 9.68
C ALA A 190 9.40 -18.91 8.19
N ASP A 191 9.50 -17.66 7.71
CA ASP A 191 9.03 -17.21 6.39
C ASP A 191 7.50 -17.34 6.16
N GLY A 192 6.71 -17.62 7.20
CA GLY A 192 5.26 -17.87 7.11
C GLY A 192 4.34 -16.65 7.19
N ALA A 193 4.87 -15.47 7.52
CA ALA A 193 4.12 -14.21 7.46
C ALA A 193 3.98 -13.71 6.01
N GLN A 194 2.93 -12.94 5.71
CA GLN A 194 2.65 -12.49 4.35
C GLN A 194 2.33 -10.99 4.34
N ASN A 195 3.25 -10.18 3.79
CA ASN A 195 3.13 -8.72 3.75
C ASN A 195 2.48 -8.24 2.45
N TYR A 196 1.47 -7.38 2.56
CA TYR A 196 0.75 -6.80 1.42
C TYR A 196 0.91 -5.26 1.40
N PRO A 197 2.12 -4.72 1.12
CA PRO A 197 2.34 -3.28 1.05
C PRO A 197 1.69 -2.65 -0.18
N GLN A 198 1.03 -1.51 0.02
CA GLN A 198 0.35 -0.74 -1.02
C GLN A 198 0.71 0.75 -0.86
N CYS A 199 1.45 1.29 -1.83
CA CYS A 199 1.93 2.67 -1.80
C CYS A 199 1.00 3.62 -2.57
N VAL A 200 0.75 4.81 -2.00
CA VAL A 200 -0.09 5.86 -2.57
C VAL A 200 0.63 7.21 -2.46
N ASN A 201 0.67 7.98 -3.55
CA ASN A 201 1.14 9.37 -3.52
C ASN A 201 0.09 10.26 -2.86
N LEU A 202 0.45 10.92 -1.75
CA LEU A 202 -0.35 11.97 -1.11
C LEU A 202 0.27 13.34 -1.38
N TRP A 203 -0.58 14.34 -1.64
CA TRP A 203 -0.21 15.75 -1.55
C TRP A 203 -0.88 16.34 -0.31
N VAL A 204 -0.08 16.56 0.74
CA VAL A 204 -0.54 17.06 2.04
C VAL A 204 -0.56 18.58 2.03
N SER A 205 -1.74 19.15 2.27
CA SER A 205 -1.95 20.58 2.49
C SER A 205 -2.25 20.87 3.97
N GLY A 206 -2.03 22.10 4.44
CA GLY A 206 -2.32 22.48 5.82
C GLY A 206 -1.45 23.63 6.34
N THR A 207 -1.40 23.79 7.66
CA THR A 207 -0.56 24.77 8.37
C THR A 207 0.37 24.14 9.40
N GLY A 208 0.53 22.81 9.35
CA GLY A 208 1.46 22.08 10.20
C GLY A 208 2.92 22.40 9.88
N SER A 209 3.81 22.01 10.79
CA SER A 209 5.26 22.24 10.70
C SER A 209 6.10 21.13 11.35
N ALA A 210 5.46 20.09 11.88
CA ALA A 210 6.14 18.92 12.41
C ALA A 210 6.67 18.07 11.24
N THR A 211 7.95 17.73 11.33
CA THR A 211 8.62 16.75 10.48
C THR A 211 9.23 15.68 11.36
N PRO A 212 9.19 14.39 10.98
CA PRO A 212 9.90 13.35 11.71
C PRO A 212 11.40 13.65 11.76
N SER A 213 12.06 13.28 12.85
CA SER A 213 13.51 13.24 12.96
C SER A 213 14.07 11.97 12.31
N SER A 214 15.38 11.90 12.07
CA SER A 214 16.07 10.68 11.62
C SER A 214 16.08 9.54 12.65
N SER A 215 15.43 9.73 13.81
CA SER A 215 15.14 8.67 14.80
C SER A 215 13.66 8.26 14.82
N ASP A 216 12.79 8.98 14.10
CA ASP A 216 11.38 8.61 13.87
C ASP A 216 11.19 7.88 12.52
N THR A 217 12.16 8.00 11.60
CA THR A 217 12.12 7.41 10.26
C THR A 217 12.92 6.09 10.17
N THR A 218 12.62 5.25 9.17
CA THR A 218 13.30 3.98 8.90
C THR A 218 13.18 3.61 7.42
N LEU A 219 14.30 3.23 6.77
CA LEU A 219 14.28 2.79 5.37
C LEU A 219 13.35 1.59 5.16
N GLY A 220 12.65 1.53 4.02
CA GLY A 220 11.68 0.45 3.74
C GLY A 220 12.26 -0.97 3.91
N THR A 221 13.51 -1.20 3.49
CA THR A 221 14.23 -2.49 3.62
C THR A 221 14.81 -2.74 5.03
N ALA A 222 14.45 -1.91 6.01
CA ALA A 222 14.84 -2.01 7.41
C ALA A 222 13.63 -1.92 8.36
N LEU A 223 12.40 -1.89 7.82
CA LEU A 223 11.17 -1.90 8.60
C LEU A 223 11.04 -3.19 9.42
N TYR A 224 11.32 -4.35 8.82
CA TYR A 224 11.03 -5.66 9.43
C TYR A 224 12.22 -6.62 9.35
N LYS A 225 12.21 -7.61 10.23
CA LYS A 225 13.11 -8.78 10.21
C LYS A 225 12.29 -10.05 10.36
N GLU A 226 12.77 -11.14 9.78
CA GLU A 226 12.19 -12.48 9.92
C GLU A 226 11.92 -12.85 11.39
N SER A 227 12.86 -12.50 12.28
CA SER A 227 12.83 -12.82 13.71
C SER A 227 12.20 -11.74 14.61
N ASP A 228 11.44 -10.79 14.07
CA ASP A 228 10.68 -9.85 14.90
C ASP A 228 9.45 -10.56 15.50
N ALA A 229 9.13 -10.34 16.78
CA ALA A 229 8.14 -11.13 17.53
C ALA A 229 6.68 -11.00 17.03
N GLY A 230 6.41 -10.04 16.14
CA GLY A 230 5.14 -9.91 15.42
C GLY A 230 5.11 -10.59 14.04
N ILE A 231 6.24 -11.15 13.58
CA ILE A 231 6.44 -11.78 12.26
C ILE A 231 6.53 -13.31 12.40
N GLU A 232 7.36 -13.83 13.30
CA GLU A 232 7.36 -15.27 13.65
C GLU A 232 6.51 -15.47 14.92
N VAL A 233 5.23 -15.82 14.73
CA VAL A 233 4.19 -15.78 15.78
C VAL A 233 3.09 -16.81 15.56
N ASN A 234 2.73 -17.54 16.61
CA ASN A 234 1.63 -18.52 16.56
C ASN A 234 0.31 -17.89 17.03
N ILE A 235 -0.50 -17.41 16.10
CA ILE A 235 -1.85 -16.85 16.37
C ILE A 235 -2.89 -17.92 16.74
N TYR A 236 -2.56 -19.22 16.68
CA TYR A 236 -3.41 -20.33 17.12
C TYR A 236 -3.14 -20.76 18.57
N ALA A 237 -2.26 -20.05 19.27
CA ALA A 237 -2.14 -20.03 20.72
C ALA A 237 -2.66 -18.69 21.27
N SER A 238 -3.09 -18.67 22.53
CA SER A 238 -3.49 -17.43 23.21
C SER A 238 -2.29 -16.50 23.40
N LEU A 239 -2.44 -15.25 22.98
CA LEU A 239 -1.41 -14.21 23.00
C LEU A 239 -1.72 -13.16 24.08
N ALA A 240 -0.90 -13.11 25.13
CA ALA A 240 -1.05 -12.11 26.20
C ALA A 240 -0.85 -10.65 25.73
N SER A 241 -0.12 -10.49 24.62
CA SER A 241 0.05 -9.25 23.85
C SER A 241 0.56 -9.62 22.44
N TYR A 242 0.41 -8.71 21.48
CA TYR A 242 1.01 -8.82 20.15
C TYR A 242 1.92 -7.62 19.88
N ASP A 243 3.19 -7.88 19.56
CA ASP A 243 4.19 -6.84 19.28
C ASP A 243 4.08 -6.40 17.81
N VAL A 244 3.35 -5.30 17.56
CA VAL A 244 3.13 -4.76 16.20
C VAL A 244 4.47 -4.41 15.54
N PRO A 245 4.84 -5.06 14.42
CA PRO A 245 6.20 -5.01 13.88
C PRO A 245 6.56 -3.64 13.29
N GLY A 246 7.86 -3.41 13.10
CA GLY A 246 8.41 -2.15 12.59
C GLY A 246 8.60 -1.05 13.64
N PRO A 247 9.03 0.16 13.23
CA PRO A 247 9.36 1.25 14.14
C PRO A 247 8.16 1.65 15.02
N THR A 248 8.47 2.31 16.13
CA THR A 248 7.46 2.93 17.02
C THR A 248 6.63 3.95 16.24
N GLN A 249 5.34 4.06 16.59
CA GLN A 249 4.48 5.11 16.06
C GLN A 249 5.06 6.50 16.38
N TRP A 250 5.06 7.40 15.39
CA TRP A 250 5.62 8.73 15.52
C TRP A 250 4.86 9.53 16.59
N ALA A 251 5.59 10.22 17.48
CA ALA A 251 5.00 10.89 18.65
C ALA A 251 4.04 12.06 18.32
N SER A 252 3.99 12.50 17.06
CA SER A 252 3.03 13.51 16.57
C SER A 252 1.90 12.92 15.74
N ALA A 253 1.83 11.59 15.57
CA ALA A 253 0.71 10.92 14.93
C ALA A 253 -0.53 10.89 15.84
N THR A 254 -1.71 10.90 15.22
CA THR A 254 -2.99 10.78 15.91
C THR A 254 -3.26 9.33 16.30
N ALA A 255 -4.03 9.10 17.37
CA ALA A 255 -4.52 7.75 17.70
C ALA A 255 -5.40 7.19 16.57
N SER A 256 -5.41 5.85 16.45
CA SER A 256 -6.10 5.11 15.39
C SER A 256 -7.58 5.46 15.28
N VAL A 257 -8.10 5.53 14.05
CA VAL A 257 -9.51 5.86 13.79
C VAL A 257 -10.40 4.67 14.16
N VAL A 258 -11.59 4.93 14.69
CA VAL A 258 -12.61 3.90 14.87
C VAL A 258 -13.08 3.44 13.49
N GLN A 259 -12.67 2.23 13.10
CA GLN A 259 -13.08 1.58 11.86
C GLN A 259 -14.59 1.30 11.93
N SER A 260 -15.37 2.08 11.19
CA SER A 260 -16.84 2.02 11.22
C SER A 260 -17.40 2.29 9.82
N GLY A 261 -18.40 1.49 9.43
CA GLY A 261 -18.93 1.39 8.07
C GLY A 261 -19.59 2.66 7.53
N GLY A 262 -18.78 3.67 7.21
CA GLY A 262 -19.19 4.89 6.52
C GLY A 262 -19.36 4.61 5.03
N ALA A 263 -20.58 4.79 4.51
CA ALA A 263 -20.84 4.66 3.08
C ALA A 263 -20.10 5.77 2.31
N VAL A 264 -19.13 5.38 1.48
CA VAL A 264 -18.37 6.30 0.61
C VAL A 264 -19.31 6.92 -0.42
N ALA A 265 -19.35 8.26 -0.47
CA ALA A 265 -20.03 8.99 -1.54
C ALA A 265 -19.22 8.87 -2.84
N THR A 266 -19.79 8.27 -3.88
CA THR A 266 -19.12 7.98 -5.16
C THR A 266 -18.97 9.21 -6.07
N GLY A 267 -18.28 10.23 -5.57
CA GLY A 267 -17.80 11.38 -6.34
C GLY A 267 -16.43 11.08 -6.96
N ALA A 268 -16.40 10.51 -8.17
CA ALA A 268 -15.16 10.29 -8.90
C ALA A 268 -14.63 11.63 -9.48
N ALA A 269 -13.47 12.08 -9.00
CA ALA A 269 -12.79 13.26 -9.56
C ALA A 269 -11.62 12.83 -10.47
N ALA A 270 -11.43 13.54 -11.57
CA ALA A 270 -10.24 13.35 -12.40
C ALA A 270 -9.01 13.92 -11.67
N VAL A 271 -7.97 13.09 -11.48
CA VAL A 271 -6.71 13.54 -10.89
C VAL A 271 -6.08 14.64 -11.76
N SER A 272 -5.92 15.82 -11.17
CA SER A 272 -5.34 16.97 -11.87
C SER A 272 -3.82 16.87 -11.90
N ALA A 273 -3.24 16.68 -13.08
CA ALA A 273 -1.79 16.76 -13.27
C ALA A 273 -1.32 18.20 -13.08
N VAL A 274 -0.66 18.48 -11.94
CA VAL A 274 -0.12 19.81 -11.64
C VAL A 274 0.98 20.18 -12.64
N SER A 275 0.78 21.28 -13.35
CA SER A 275 1.74 21.81 -14.32
C SER A 275 2.59 22.90 -13.66
N SER A 276 3.88 22.62 -13.44
CA SER A 276 4.79 23.55 -12.75
C SER A 276 4.92 24.90 -13.46
N PRO A 277 4.61 26.04 -12.83
CA PRO A 277 4.87 27.35 -13.40
C PRO A 277 6.38 27.64 -13.42
N SER A 278 6.91 27.97 -14.60
CA SER A 278 8.31 28.35 -14.75
C SER A 278 8.56 29.74 -14.15
N SER A 279 9.43 29.83 -13.15
CA SER A 279 9.79 31.10 -12.50
C SER A 279 10.58 32.01 -13.44
N ALA A 280 9.96 33.12 -13.84
CA ALA A 280 10.63 34.17 -14.60
C ALA A 280 11.65 34.94 -13.73
N VAL A 281 12.86 35.14 -14.25
CA VAL A 281 13.96 35.86 -13.57
C VAL A 281 13.88 37.37 -13.87
N PRO A 282 13.90 38.24 -12.85
CA PRO A 282 14.25 39.65 -13.00
C PRO A 282 15.72 39.88 -12.64
N SER A 283 16.53 40.34 -13.60
CA SER A 283 17.92 40.76 -13.35
C SER A 283 18.01 42.18 -12.79
N SER A 284 18.89 42.42 -11.82
CA SER A 284 19.34 43.78 -11.46
C SER A 284 20.85 43.82 -11.17
N VAL A 285 21.46 44.90 -11.64
CA VAL A 285 22.91 45.11 -11.84
C VAL A 285 23.76 45.23 -10.56
N GLU A 286 25.07 45.09 -10.74
CA GLU A 286 26.12 45.33 -9.74
C GLU A 286 26.19 46.78 -9.24
N SER A 287 26.79 46.98 -8.06
CA SER A 287 27.90 47.94 -7.93
C SER A 287 28.85 47.54 -6.81
N SER A 288 30.10 47.99 -6.88
CA SER A 288 31.23 47.47 -6.10
C SER A 288 31.71 48.43 -4.99
N SER A 289 32.40 47.87 -4.00
CA SER A 289 33.41 48.57 -3.19
C SER A 289 34.36 47.53 -2.58
N ALA A 290 35.65 47.82 -2.53
CA ALA A 290 36.69 46.81 -2.26
C ALA A 290 37.62 47.20 -1.10
N ALA A 291 38.05 46.16 -0.37
CA ALA A 291 39.29 46.03 0.41
C ALA A 291 39.62 47.05 1.52
N VAL A 292 39.97 46.52 2.69
CA VAL A 292 41.29 46.72 3.31
C VAL A 292 41.73 45.45 4.05
N VAL A 293 43.03 45.29 4.27
CA VAL A 293 43.68 44.08 4.80
C VAL A 293 44.32 44.37 6.16
N ALA A 294 44.26 43.43 7.11
CA ALA A 294 45.23 43.34 8.21
C ALA A 294 45.22 41.94 8.85
N SER A 295 46.38 41.27 8.89
CA SER A 295 46.61 40.07 9.69
C SER A 295 47.16 40.44 11.08
N SER A 296 46.93 39.61 12.10
CA SER A 296 47.71 39.55 13.35
C SER A 296 47.61 38.16 13.97
N SER A 297 48.55 37.80 14.85
CA SER A 297 48.92 36.41 15.13
C SER A 297 49.17 36.08 16.62
N ALA A 298 49.51 34.81 16.88
CA ALA A 298 50.15 34.27 18.09
C ALA A 298 49.30 34.03 19.36
N GLN A 299 48.80 32.79 19.48
CA GLN A 299 49.34 31.78 20.43
C GLN A 299 49.86 32.24 21.80
N THR A 300 49.22 31.76 22.88
CA THR A 300 49.89 31.24 24.10
C THR A 300 49.06 30.15 24.80
N THR A 301 49.76 29.14 25.31
CA THR A 301 49.35 28.13 26.33
C THR A 301 50.18 28.42 27.62
N PRO A 302 50.16 27.65 28.76
CA PRO A 302 49.59 26.30 29.00
C PRO A 302 48.98 26.02 30.41
N GLU A 303 48.57 24.75 30.65
CA GLU A 303 48.55 23.99 31.93
C GLU A 303 47.71 24.51 33.15
N VAL A 304 47.31 23.76 34.19
CA VAL A 304 47.37 22.33 34.67
C VAL A 304 46.13 22.10 35.62
N ILE A 305 45.74 20.95 36.21
CA ILE A 305 46.18 19.52 36.30
C ILE A 305 44.91 18.62 36.50
N ALA A 306 45.06 17.28 36.34
CA ALA A 306 44.44 16.20 37.16
C ALA A 306 42.90 15.92 37.12
N SER A 307 42.40 14.68 37.30
CA SER A 307 43.03 13.33 37.32
C SER A 307 41.99 12.19 37.32
N THR A 308 42.36 11.03 36.75
CA THR A 308 41.90 9.62 37.06
C THR A 308 40.40 9.26 36.95
N SER A 309 39.98 8.05 36.55
CA SER A 309 40.59 6.81 35.98
C SER A 309 39.41 5.89 35.49
N ALA A 310 39.51 4.62 35.05
CA ALA A 310 40.57 3.61 35.02
C ALA A 310 40.35 2.51 33.92
N SER A 311 41.39 1.70 33.71
CA SER A 311 41.46 0.24 33.40
C SER A 311 40.21 -0.58 32.99
N SER A 312 40.25 -1.38 31.90
CA SER A 312 41.00 -2.66 31.65
C SER A 312 40.15 -3.92 32.00
N ALA A 313 40.25 -5.08 31.34
CA ALA A 313 41.00 -5.56 30.16
C ALA A 313 40.30 -6.82 29.55
N ALA A 314 40.84 -7.37 28.45
CA ALA A 314 40.30 -8.54 27.72
C ALA A 314 40.97 -9.88 28.09
N VAL A 315 40.32 -11.02 27.73
CA VAL A 315 40.91 -12.30 27.20
C VAL A 315 39.75 -13.22 26.70
N VAL A 316 39.67 -13.67 25.42
CA VAL A 316 40.36 -14.78 24.69
C VAL A 316 39.63 -16.16 24.75
N ALA A 317 39.73 -16.94 23.65
CA ALA A 317 39.35 -18.37 23.44
C ALA A 317 37.87 -18.67 23.00
N THR A 318 37.55 -19.67 22.14
CA THR A 318 38.36 -20.52 21.21
C THR A 318 37.51 -21.20 20.10
N SER A 319 38.07 -21.26 18.88
CA SER A 319 38.15 -22.40 17.92
C SER A 319 36.94 -23.27 17.46
N SER A 320 37.05 -23.67 16.18
CA SER A 320 36.55 -24.92 15.53
C SER A 320 35.07 -24.99 15.06
N ALA A 321 34.70 -25.79 14.05
CA ALA A 321 35.41 -26.28 12.84
C ALA A 321 34.41 -26.99 11.87
N VAL A 322 34.70 -26.96 10.57
CA VAL A 322 34.24 -27.85 9.46
C VAL A 322 32.76 -28.30 9.34
N ALA A 323 32.16 -28.07 8.16
CA ALA A 323 31.73 -29.10 7.19
C ALA A 323 30.51 -28.66 6.35
N ALA A 324 30.73 -28.28 5.09
CA ALA A 324 29.67 -28.15 4.08
C ALA A 324 29.84 -29.26 3.03
N SER A 325 28.89 -30.19 2.95
CA SER A 325 28.90 -31.28 1.95
C SER A 325 28.07 -30.92 0.71
N SER A 326 28.52 -31.40 -0.45
CA SER A 326 27.93 -31.11 -1.76
C SER A 326 26.66 -31.91 -2.07
N VAL A 327 25.69 -31.25 -2.73
CA VAL A 327 24.87 -31.86 -3.79
C VAL A 327 24.81 -30.87 -4.96
N ALA A 328 24.83 -31.36 -6.20
CA ALA A 328 24.83 -30.54 -7.41
C ALA A 328 23.44 -30.46 -8.07
N PRO A 329 23.09 -29.36 -8.77
CA PRO A 329 21.89 -29.30 -9.58
C PRO A 329 22.04 -30.14 -10.86
N VAL A 330 21.01 -30.90 -11.22
CA VAL A 330 20.95 -31.65 -12.48
C VAL A 330 20.33 -30.77 -13.56
N ALA A 331 20.99 -30.68 -14.72
CA ALA A 331 20.57 -29.80 -15.81
C ALA A 331 19.38 -30.34 -16.63
N ALA A 332 18.67 -29.41 -17.27
CA ALA A 332 17.47 -29.67 -18.06
C ALA A 332 17.68 -30.56 -19.29
N SER A 333 16.60 -31.26 -19.71
CA SER A 333 16.02 -31.10 -21.06
C SER A 333 14.85 -32.06 -21.35
N SER A 334 13.78 -31.55 -21.95
CA SER A 334 13.16 -32.14 -23.16
C SER A 334 12.11 -31.19 -23.73
N SER A 335 12.07 -31.08 -25.06
CA SER A 335 11.15 -30.18 -25.78
C SER A 335 10.10 -30.96 -26.57
N ILE A 336 8.87 -30.46 -26.61
CA ILE A 336 7.86 -30.87 -27.61
C ILE A 336 7.26 -29.60 -28.21
N LYS A 337 7.30 -29.51 -29.56
CA LYS A 337 6.58 -28.50 -30.34
C LYS A 337 5.34 -29.15 -30.95
N THR A 338 4.16 -28.58 -30.72
CA THR A 338 2.95 -28.89 -31.50
C THR A 338 2.19 -27.60 -31.81
N SER A 339 2.09 -27.26 -33.09
CA SER A 339 1.24 -26.18 -33.58
C SER A 339 -0.17 -26.72 -33.86
N CYS A 340 -1.23 -25.89 -33.75
CA CYS A 340 -2.08 -25.54 -34.91
C CYS A 340 -3.33 -24.68 -34.59
N THR A 341 -3.53 -23.67 -35.45
CA THR A 341 -4.82 -23.13 -35.97
C THR A 341 -5.95 -22.66 -35.03
N LYS A 342 -6.33 -21.39 -35.20
CA LYS A 342 -7.62 -20.80 -34.80
C LYS A 342 -8.81 -21.57 -35.40
N LYS A 343 -9.96 -21.55 -34.71
CA LYS A 343 -11.27 -21.34 -35.35
C LYS A 343 -12.18 -20.50 -34.44
N SER A 344 -12.97 -19.62 -35.03
CA SER A 344 -13.95 -18.77 -34.34
C SER A 344 -15.38 -19.23 -34.64
N SER A 345 -16.26 -19.11 -33.66
CA SER A 345 -17.72 -19.16 -33.83
C SER A 345 -18.39 -18.41 -32.69
N SER A 346 -19.03 -17.28 -32.99
CA SER A 346 -19.92 -16.58 -32.07
C SER A 346 -21.31 -17.20 -32.08
N SER A 347 -22.02 -17.15 -30.95
CA SER A 347 -23.46 -17.42 -30.87
C SER A 347 -24.10 -16.58 -29.76
N THR A 348 -24.57 -15.39 -30.11
CA THR A 348 -25.45 -14.58 -29.26
C THR A 348 -26.87 -15.15 -29.27
N THR A 349 -27.48 -15.28 -28.09
CA THR A 349 -28.91 -15.60 -27.94
C THR A 349 -29.52 -14.53 -27.02
N ALA A 350 -30.37 -13.67 -27.58
CA ALA A 350 -31.16 -12.73 -26.79
C ALA A 350 -32.37 -13.44 -26.18
N VAL A 351 -32.70 -13.10 -24.93
CA VAL A 351 -33.93 -13.54 -24.25
C VAL A 351 -34.83 -12.33 -24.06
N ALA A 352 -36.04 -12.38 -24.61
CA ALA A 352 -37.02 -11.30 -24.49
C ALA A 352 -37.72 -11.34 -23.12
N ALA A 353 -37.80 -10.20 -22.44
CA ALA A 353 -38.56 -10.06 -21.20
C ALA A 353 -40.07 -10.01 -21.48
N VAL A 354 -40.87 -10.74 -20.70
CA VAL A 354 -42.33 -10.68 -20.71
C VAL A 354 -42.80 -9.80 -19.56
N VAL A 355 -43.50 -8.72 -19.87
CA VAL A 355 -44.06 -7.80 -18.87
C VAL A 355 -45.48 -8.26 -18.49
N THR A 356 -45.73 -8.44 -17.20
CA THR A 356 -47.06 -8.64 -16.63
C THR A 356 -47.37 -7.56 -15.59
N SER A 357 -48.58 -7.02 -15.61
CA SER A 357 -48.97 -5.84 -14.84
C SER A 357 -49.33 -6.14 -13.38
N ALA A 358 -48.79 -5.34 -12.44
CA ALA A 358 -49.19 -5.28 -11.03
C ALA A 358 -50.09 -4.06 -10.76
N PRO A 359 -50.93 -4.06 -9.70
CA PRO A 359 -51.90 -2.99 -9.44
C PRO A 359 -51.28 -1.72 -8.84
N ALA A 360 -52.03 -0.61 -8.93
CA ALA A 360 -51.57 0.71 -8.53
C ALA A 360 -51.39 0.87 -7.00
N GLY A 361 -50.31 1.54 -6.59
CA GLY A 361 -50.15 2.00 -5.21
C GLY A 361 -48.74 1.88 -4.61
N ASN A 362 -47.72 2.49 -5.24
CA ASN A 362 -46.57 3.11 -4.56
C ASN A 362 -45.70 3.88 -5.57
N VAL A 363 -44.93 4.87 -5.08
CA VAL A 363 -43.96 5.62 -5.91
C VAL A 363 -42.66 4.82 -5.99
N VAL A 364 -42.20 4.55 -7.21
CA VAL A 364 -40.90 3.94 -7.50
C VAL A 364 -40.08 4.94 -8.31
N THR A 365 -38.86 5.20 -7.86
CA THR A 365 -37.91 6.10 -8.54
C THR A 365 -36.91 5.26 -9.34
N ASP A 366 -37.31 4.80 -10.53
CA ASP A 366 -36.40 4.11 -11.44
C ASP A 366 -35.41 5.11 -12.07
N ILE A 367 -34.12 4.86 -11.89
CA ILE A 367 -33.03 5.59 -12.57
C ILE A 367 -32.58 4.76 -13.77
N ILE A 368 -33.09 5.10 -14.95
CA ILE A 368 -32.69 4.48 -16.21
C ILE A 368 -31.43 5.20 -16.74
N THR A 369 -30.26 4.63 -16.48
CA THR A 369 -28.97 5.17 -16.97
C THR A 369 -28.62 4.64 -18.36
N ASP A 370 -29.34 5.12 -19.39
CA ASP A 370 -28.91 4.95 -20.78
C ASP A 370 -27.96 6.09 -21.18
N TYR A 371 -26.71 5.75 -21.54
CA TYR A 371 -25.67 6.73 -21.83
C TYR A 371 -25.83 7.34 -23.24
N VAL A 372 -26.56 8.45 -23.32
CA VAL A 372 -26.49 9.41 -24.46
C VAL A 372 -26.23 10.81 -23.90
N THR A 373 -25.31 11.55 -24.54
CA THR A 373 -24.88 12.88 -24.10
C THR A 373 -26.02 13.90 -24.13
N VAL A 374 -26.45 14.37 -22.96
CA VAL A 374 -27.40 15.50 -22.84
C VAL A 374 -26.63 16.80 -22.59
N THR A 375 -26.49 17.61 -23.64
CA THR A 375 -26.35 19.06 -23.50
C THR A 375 -27.74 19.69 -23.39
N ASP A 376 -27.85 20.71 -22.54
CA ASP A 376 -29.05 21.50 -22.21
C ASP A 376 -30.15 20.79 -21.41
N ILE A 377 -30.47 21.38 -20.24
CA ILE A 377 -31.60 21.01 -19.37
C ILE A 377 -32.76 21.97 -19.68
N VAL A 378 -33.89 21.43 -20.15
CA VAL A 378 -35.11 22.21 -20.41
C VAL A 378 -36.12 21.98 -19.30
N THR A 379 -36.27 22.95 -18.39
CA THR A 379 -37.25 22.89 -17.30
C THR A 379 -38.66 23.18 -17.82
N VAL A 380 -39.55 22.19 -17.78
CA VAL A 380 -40.98 22.35 -18.13
C VAL A 380 -41.83 22.31 -16.86
N THR A 381 -42.38 23.46 -16.45
CA THR A 381 -43.32 23.55 -15.33
C THR A 381 -44.73 23.24 -15.79
N VAL A 382 -45.33 22.17 -15.26
CA VAL A 382 -46.74 21.81 -15.50
C VAL A 382 -47.59 22.23 -14.30
N THR A 383 -48.43 23.26 -14.48
CA THR A 383 -49.41 23.68 -13.48
C THR A 383 -50.64 22.78 -13.55
N ALA A 384 -51.01 22.14 -12.44
CA ALA A 384 -52.24 21.36 -12.36
C ALA A 384 -53.47 22.29 -12.40
N GLY A 385 -54.39 22.04 -13.34
CA GLY A 385 -55.70 22.69 -13.38
C GLY A 385 -56.63 22.13 -12.30
N ALA A 386 -57.42 22.99 -11.66
CA ALA A 386 -58.37 22.59 -10.63
C ALA A 386 -59.65 21.95 -11.20
N ALA A 387 -60.29 21.12 -10.38
CA ALA A 387 -61.66 20.62 -10.51
C ALA A 387 -62.32 20.67 -9.12
#